data_AF-A0A534U2Z5-F1
#
_entry.id   AF-A0A534U2Z5-F1
#
_cell.length_a   1.000
_cell.length_b   1.000
_cell.length_c   1.000
_cell.angle_alpha   90.00
_cell.angle_beta   90.00
_cell.angle_gamma   90.00
#
_symmetry.space_group_name_H-M   'P 1'
#
loop_
_entity.id
_entity.type
_entity.pdbx_description
1 polymer ?
#
loop_
_entity_poly.entity_id
_entity_poly.type
_entity_poly.pdbx_seq_one_letter_code
_entity_poly.pdbx_strand_id
1 'polypeptide(L)' 'MKVYQRLAADFVAEGVTYVFGIMGDGNMYWMHELDKLGGVKMLEVRHEGAGLGMADGWARVTRTPGVATT' A
#
# COMPACT_ATOMS: atom_id res chain seq x y z
N MET A 1 14.17 -2.68 14.92
CA MET A 1 13.18 -2.62 13.82
C MET A 1 13.44 -1.35 13.03
N LYS A 2 13.53 -1.44 11.70
CA LYS A 2 13.64 -0.26 10.82
C LYS A 2 12.27 0.40 10.67
N VAL A 3 12.23 1.68 10.31
CA VAL A 3 10.97 2.44 10.17
C VAL A 3 10.03 1.77 9.15
N TYR A 4 10.54 1.36 7.99
CA TYR A 4 9.73 0.69 6.97
C TYR A 4 9.14 -0.65 7.43
N GLN A 5 9.83 -1.38 8.31
CA GLN A 5 9.31 -2.63 8.90
C GLN A 5 8.15 -2.32 9.86
N ARG A 6 8.28 -1.25 10.65
CA ARG A 6 7.24 -0.82 11.56
C ARG A 6 6.00 -0.35 10.81
N LEU A 7 6.18 0.46 9.76
CA LEU A 7 5.09 0.91 8.89
C LEU A 7 4.36 -0.26 8.24
N ALA A 8 5.07 -1.27 7.72
CA ALA A 8 4.43 -2.45 7.13
C ALA A 8 3.56 -3.18 8.17
N ALA A 9 4.08 -3.42 9.37
CA ALA A 9 3.34 -4.08 10.44
C ALA A 9 2.12 -3.29 10.91
N ASP A 10 2.25 -1.97 11.08
CA ASP A 10 1.14 -1.12 11.53
C ASP A 10 0.02 -1.07 10.47
N PHE A 11 0.35 -1.01 9.18
CA PHE A 11 -0.66 -1.01 8.10
C PHE A 11 -1.45 -2.32 8.05
N VAL A 12 -0.78 -3.46 8.23
CA VAL A 12 -1.46 -4.76 8.36
C VAL A 12 -2.36 -4.78 9.60
N ALA A 13 -1.88 -4.27 10.73
CA ALA A 13 -2.65 -4.22 11.98
C ALA A 13 -3.89 -3.29 11.88
N GLU A 14 -3.82 -2.23 11.08
CA GLU A 14 -4.95 -1.36 10.76
C GLU A 14 -5.96 -1.98 9.77
N GLY A 15 -5.69 -3.19 9.27
CA GLY A 15 -6.60 -3.93 8.40
C GLY A 15 -6.50 -3.53 6.92
N VAL A 16 -5.39 -2.91 6.50
CA VAL A 16 -5.12 -2.68 5.08
C VAL A 16 -5.06 -4.03 4.36
N THR A 17 -5.72 -4.12 3.21
CA THR A 17 -5.77 -5.35 2.39
C THR A 17 -5.30 -5.11 0.96
N TYR A 18 -5.30 -3.85 0.50
CA TYR A 18 -4.86 -3.45 -0.83
C TYR A 18 -4.08 -2.15 -0.78
N VAL A 19 -2.98 -2.09 -1.52
CA VAL A 19 -2.16 -0.89 -1.72
C VAL A 19 -1.99 -0.68 -3.22
N PHE A 20 -2.25 0.54 -3.70
CA PHE A 20 -2.19 0.90 -5.12
C PHE A 20 -0.91 1.70 -5.39
N GLY A 21 -0.09 1.29 -6.34
CA GLY A 21 1.15 2.05 -6.58
C GLY A 21 2.09 1.44 -7.59
N ILE A 22 3.28 1.98 -7.64
CA ILE A 22 4.39 1.48 -8.44
C ILE A 22 5.62 1.38 -7.55
N MET A 23 6.39 0.31 -7.72
CA MET A 23 7.61 0.13 -6.94
C MET A 23 8.75 0.98 -7.52
N GLY A 24 9.46 1.65 -6.63
CA GLY A 24 10.71 2.36 -6.91
C GLY A 24 11.67 2.24 -5.73
N ASP A 25 12.89 2.77 -5.89
CA ASP A 25 13.94 2.70 -4.85
C ASP A 25 13.48 3.27 -3.49
N GLY A 26 12.65 4.32 -3.51
CA GLY A 26 12.15 4.98 -2.30
C GLY A 26 11.14 4.16 -1.48
N ASN A 27 10.41 3.23 -2.10
CA ASN A 27 9.34 2.48 -1.44
C ASN A 27 9.57 0.95 -1.42
N MET A 28 10.57 0.43 -2.15
CA MET A 28 10.79 -1.01 -2.31
C MET A 28 11.00 -1.76 -0.99
N TYR A 29 11.68 -1.16 0.00
CA TYR A 29 11.92 -1.82 1.29
C TYR A 29 10.63 -2.00 2.10
N TRP A 30 9.76 -1.01 2.09
CA TRP A 30 8.47 -1.10 2.78
C TRP A 30 7.52 -2.04 2.03
N MET A 31 7.44 -1.94 0.70
CA MET A 31 6.63 -2.84 -0.13
C MET A 31 7.06 -4.31 0.04
N HIS A 32 8.37 -4.56 0.10
CA HIS A 32 8.92 -5.89 0.35
C HIS A 32 8.54 -6.43 1.75
N GLU A 33 8.57 -5.58 2.78
CA GLU A 33 8.14 -6.02 4.12
C GLU A 33 6.61 -6.23 4.21
N LEU A 34 5.79 -5.46 3.48
CA LEU A 34 4.36 -5.72 3.36
C LEU A 34 4.08 -7.08 2.71
N ASP A 35 4.76 -7.39 1.60
CA ASP A 35 4.65 -8.68 0.92
C ASP A 35 5.03 -9.85 1.83
N LYS A 36 6.12 -9.70 2.58
CA LYS A 36 6.58 -10.71 3.56
C LYS A 36 5.59 -11.00 4.68
N LEU A 37 4.88 -9.98 5.16
CA LEU A 37 3.86 -10.15 6.21
C LEU A 37 2.61 -10.86 5.68
N GLY A 38 2.33 -10.74 4.38
CA GLY A 38 1.14 -11.29 3.73
C GLY A 38 -0.13 -10.51 4.10
N GLY A 39 -1.25 -10.88 3.45
CA GLY A 39 -2.57 -10.27 3.70
C GLY A 39 -2.80 -8.91 3.04
N VAL A 40 -1.76 -8.24 2.57
CA VAL A 40 -1.85 -7.01 1.78
C VAL A 40 -1.48 -7.30 0.33
N LYS A 41 -2.39 -7.01 -0.61
CA LYS A 41 -2.14 -7.15 -2.04
C LYS A 41 -1.65 -5.84 -2.65
N MET A 42 -0.46 -5.87 -3.25
CA MET A 42 -0.03 -4.79 -4.13
C MET A 42 -0.77 -4.85 -5.47
N LEU A 43 -1.43 -3.75 -5.83
CA LEU A 43 -2.02 -3.53 -7.14
C LEU A 43 -1.18 -2.52 -7.89
N GLU A 44 -0.36 -3.03 -8.81
CA GLU A 44 0.55 -2.22 -9.60
C GLU A 44 -0.20 -1.36 -10.62
N VAL A 45 0.20 -0.08 -10.71
CA VAL A 45 -0.32 0.88 -11.70
C VAL A 45 0.79 1.34 -12.64
N ARG A 46 0.41 1.83 -13.82
CA ARG A 46 1.35 2.36 -14.82
C ARG A 46 1.73 3.82 -14.58
N HIS A 47 0.92 4.54 -13.81
CA HIS A 47 1.10 5.94 -13.50
C HIS A 47 0.53 6.21 -12.11
N GLU A 48 1.28 6.95 -11.29
CA GLU A 48 1.01 7.22 -9.89
C GLU A 48 -0.37 7.87 -9.69
N GLY A 49 -0.71 8.82 -10.57
CA GLY A 49 -2.04 9.45 -10.60
C GLY A 49 -3.20 8.47 -10.74
N ALA A 50 -3.03 7.36 -11.47
CA ALA A 50 -4.05 6.31 -11.53
C ALA A 50 -4.14 5.56 -10.20
N GLY A 51 -3.01 5.27 -9.55
CA GLY A 51 -2.97 4.65 -8.22
C GLY A 51 -3.66 5.50 -7.16
N LEU A 52 -3.45 6.82 -7.18
CA LEU A 52 -4.16 7.76 -6.32
C LEU A 52 -5.67 7.73 -6.56
N GLY A 53 -6.10 7.76 -7.82
CA GLY A 53 -7.52 7.68 -8.17
C GLY A 53 -8.17 6.36 -7.74
N MET A 54 -7.46 5.24 -7.86
CA MET A 54 -7.92 3.94 -7.38
C MET A 54 -8.05 3.90 -5.85
N ALA A 55 -7.08 4.47 -5.11
CA ALA A 55 -7.15 4.57 -3.66
C ALA A 55 -8.33 5.44 -3.19
N ASP A 56 -8.58 6.59 -3.81
CA ASP A 56 -9.76 7.43 -3.50
C ASP A 56 -11.07 6.68 -3.80
N GLY A 57 -11.14 6.01 -4.96
CA GLY A 57 -12.29 5.18 -5.33
C GLY A 57 -12.55 4.06 -4.33
N TRP A 58 -11.50 3.34 -3.91
CA TRP A 58 -11.58 2.32 -2.88
C TRP A 58 -12.19 2.89 -1.60
N ALA A 59 -11.65 4.00 -1.10
CA ALA A 59 -12.08 4.57 0.16
C ALA A 59 -13.57 4.95 0.19
N ARG A 60 -14.09 5.46 -0.93
CA ARG A 60 -15.50 5.81 -1.07
C ARG A 60 -16.42 4.59 -1.08
N VAL A 61 -16.01 3.53 -1.77
CA VAL A 61 -16.83 2.32 -1.96
C VAL A 61 -16.82 1.44 -0.72
N THR A 62 -15.65 1.22 -0.11
CA THR A 62 -15.49 0.28 1.00
C THR A 62 -15.69 0.95 2.36
N ARG A 63 -15.69 2.28 2.42
CA ARG A 63 -15.71 3.08 3.66
C ARG A 63 -14.52 2.78 4.59
N THR A 64 -13.40 2.33 4.04
CA THR A 64 -12.12 2.15 4.75
C THR A 64 -11.01 2.98 4.09
N PRO A 65 -9.86 3.23 4.74
CA PRO A 65 -8.78 3.98 4.11
C PRO A 65 -8.31 3.33 2.80
N GLY A 66 -8.20 4.12 1.74
CA GLY A 66 -7.52 3.74 0.50
C GLY A 66 -6.05 4.14 0.59
N VAL A 67 -5.14 3.20 0.27
CA VAL A 67 -3.69 3.41 0.44
C VAL A 67 -3.00 3.45 -0.91
N ALA A 68 -2.26 4.53 -1.17
CA ALA A 68 -1.44 4.67 -2.36
C ALA A 68 0.05 4.87 -2.03
N THR A 69 0.93 4.44 -2.92
CA THR A 69 2.38 4.67 -2.87
C THR A 69 2.94 4.99 -4.25
N THR A 70 4.04 5.75 -4.28
CA THR A 70 4.70 6.28 -5.48
C THR A 70 6.20 6.07 -5.39
#